data_AF-A0A5N7CGA5-F1
#
_entry.id   AF-A0A5N7CGA5-F1
#
_cell.length_a   1.000
_cell.length_b   1.000
_cell.length_c   1.000
_cell.angle_alpha   90.00
_cell.angle_beta   90.00
_cell.angle_gamma   90.00
#
_symmetry.space_group_name_H-M   'P 1'
#
loop_
_entity.id
_entity.type
_entity.pdbx_description
1 polymer ?
#
loop_
_entity_poly.entity_id
_entity_poly.type
_entity_poly.pdbx_seq_one_letter_code
_entity_poly.pdbx_strand_id
1 'polypeptide(L)'
;MNASLESPSSSSGAPRTEKKKRPIYACLPCHKRRVKCDHLKPCTPCCLRGTPSQCEFTEEGSSAHMLQSDLIKSLTEECAYLESRLAELESLEQNSQPSEKKG
;
A
#
# COMPACT_ATOMS: atom_id res chain seq x y z
N MET A 1 37.59 6.98 61.81
CA MET A 1 36.12 6.83 61.75
C MET A 1 35.57 7.78 60.69
N ASN A 2 35.56 7.39 59.41
CA ASN A 2 34.83 8.13 58.38
C ASN A 2 33.63 7.28 57.95
N ALA A 3 32.44 7.72 58.35
CA ALA A 3 31.19 7.07 57.97
C ALA A 3 30.83 7.51 56.55
N SER A 4 30.82 6.55 55.61
CA SER A 4 30.11 6.66 54.35
C SER A 4 28.62 6.86 54.61
N LEU A 5 28.06 7.94 54.08
CA LEU A 5 26.62 8.14 53.95
C LEU A 5 26.33 8.36 52.47
N GLU A 6 25.96 7.28 51.79
CA GLU A 6 25.12 7.35 50.59
C GLU A 6 23.71 7.80 51.01
N SER A 7 23.06 8.63 50.18
CA SER A 7 21.59 8.70 49.93
C SER A 7 21.26 10.00 49.14
N PRO A 8 20.07 10.17 48.54
CA PRO A 8 19.80 9.78 47.15
C PRO A 8 19.22 10.93 46.30
N SER A 9 19.20 10.71 44.99
CA SER A 9 18.23 11.22 43.98
C SER A 9 17.50 12.55 44.22
N SER A 10 17.77 13.55 43.37
CA SER A 10 16.79 14.57 42.96
C SER A 10 17.22 15.21 41.63
N SER A 11 17.24 14.43 40.56
CA SER A 11 17.21 15.00 39.21
C SER A 11 15.76 15.17 38.79
N SER A 12 15.21 16.35 39.04
CA SER A 12 13.92 16.82 38.53
C SER A 12 13.95 16.86 37.00
N GLY A 13 13.72 15.72 36.36
CA GLY A 13 13.48 15.63 34.92
C GLY A 13 12.01 15.91 34.65
N ALA A 14 11.69 17.13 34.23
CA ALA A 14 10.37 17.47 33.71
C ALA A 14 9.92 16.43 32.66
N PRO A 15 8.63 16.06 32.60
CA PRO A 15 8.14 15.16 31.56
C PRO A 15 8.40 15.82 30.22
N ARG A 16 9.37 15.27 29.47
CA ARG A 16 9.64 15.67 28.09
C ARG A 16 8.33 15.44 27.34
N THR A 17 7.66 16.52 26.97
CA THR A 17 6.52 16.48 26.07
C THR A 17 6.97 15.69 24.84
N GLU A 18 6.39 14.50 24.69
CA GLU A 18 6.74 13.60 23.61
C GLU A 18 6.45 14.34 22.31
N LYS A 19 7.51 14.75 21.61
CA LYS A 19 7.37 15.42 20.31
C LYS A 19 6.69 14.40 19.40
N LYS A 20 5.40 14.60 19.12
CA LYS A 20 4.63 13.80 18.17
C LYS A 20 5.48 13.63 16.92
N LYS A 21 5.98 12.42 16.70
CA LYS A 21 6.82 12.11 15.54
C LYS A 21 5.98 12.36 14.29
N ARG A 22 6.57 12.99 13.28
CA ARG A 22 5.88 13.25 12.02
C ARG A 22 5.42 11.91 11.41
N PRO A 23 4.20 11.84 10.88
CA PRO A 23 3.66 10.62 10.28
C PRO A 23 4.55 10.17 9.11
N ILE A 24 4.78 8.86 9.00
CA ILE A 24 5.59 8.26 7.93
C ILE A 24 4.65 7.66 6.89
N TYR A 25 4.58 8.27 5.70
CA TYR A 25 3.75 7.76 4.60
C TYR A 25 4.45 6.74 3.70
N ALA A 26 5.79 6.77 3.67
CA ALA A 26 6.57 5.79 2.92
C ALA A 26 6.61 4.43 3.65
N CYS A 27 6.75 3.34 2.88
CA CYS A 27 7.00 2.02 3.45
C CYS A 27 8.22 2.05 4.40
N LEU A 28 8.20 1.31 5.52
CA LEU A 28 9.28 1.28 6.52
C LEU A 28 10.66 0.98 5.90
N PRO A 29 10.79 -0.02 4.99
CA PRO A 29 12.06 -0.25 4.30
C PRO A 29 12.49 0.90 3.38
N CYS A 30 11.55 1.59 2.74
CA CYS A 30 11.79 2.71 1.83
C CYS A 30 12.27 3.93 2.61
N HIS A 31 11.59 4.22 3.72
CA HIS A 31 11.93 5.28 4.66
C HIS A 31 13.33 5.07 5.26
N LYS A 32 13.63 3.83 5.71
CA LYS A 32 14.97 3.47 6.23
C LYS A 32 16.07 3.66 5.17
N ARG A 33 15.80 3.33 3.91
CA ARG A 33 16.74 3.49 2.78
C ARG A 33 16.76 4.90 2.20
N ARG A 34 15.87 5.79 2.64
CA ARG A 34 15.70 7.16 2.12
C ARG A 34 15.51 7.22 0.60
N VAL A 35 14.72 6.27 0.06
CA VAL A 35 14.35 6.23 -1.36
C VAL A 35 12.88 6.62 -1.55
N LYS A 36 12.52 7.06 -2.76
CA LYS A 36 11.12 7.34 -3.12
C LYS A 36 10.29 6.05 -3.03
N CYS A 37 9.19 6.10 -2.30
CA CYS A 37 8.18 5.06 -2.24
C CYS A 37 7.02 5.45 -3.16
N ASP A 38 6.53 4.49 -3.93
CA ASP A 38 5.31 4.57 -4.75
C ASP A 38 4.04 4.27 -3.93
N HIS A 39 4.18 4.02 -2.63
CA HIS A 39 3.09 3.80 -1.67
C HIS A 39 2.13 2.63 -2.00
N LEU A 40 2.52 1.74 -2.92
CA LEU A 40 1.83 0.46 -3.17
C LEU A 40 2.25 -0.58 -2.11
N LYS A 41 1.48 -1.64 -1.90
CA LYS A 41 1.88 -2.77 -1.06
C LYS A 41 1.76 -4.11 -1.80
N PRO A 42 2.87 -4.86 -1.96
CA PRO A 42 4.24 -4.41 -1.79
C PRO A 42 4.60 -3.27 -2.78
N CYS A 43 5.43 -2.34 -2.34
CA CYS A 43 5.83 -1.19 -3.16
C CYS A 43 6.82 -1.63 -4.25
N THR A 44 6.83 -0.99 -5.41
CA THR A 44 7.69 -1.35 -6.54
C THR A 44 9.17 -1.45 -6.15
N PRO A 45 9.75 -0.49 -5.38
CA PRO A 45 11.13 -0.61 -4.89
C PRO A 45 11.39 -1.84 -4.01
N CYS A 46 10.41 -2.30 -3.23
CA CYS A 46 10.55 -3.51 -2.41
C CYS A 46 10.42 -4.77 -3.26
N CYS A 47 9.57 -4.77 -4.29
CA CYS A 47 9.48 -5.84 -5.27
C CYS A 47 10.79 -6.00 -6.04
N LEU A 48 11.32 -4.90 -6.59
CA LEU A 48 12.58 -4.89 -7.35
C LEU A 48 13.79 -5.34 -6.52
N ARG A 49 13.73 -5.17 -5.19
CA ARG A 49 14.78 -5.62 -4.27
C ARG A 49 14.63 -7.08 -3.82
N GLY A 50 13.57 -7.77 -4.24
CA GLY A 50 13.30 -9.14 -3.82
C GLY A 50 12.84 -9.25 -2.36
N THR A 51 12.36 -8.17 -1.75
CA THR A 51 11.86 -8.17 -0.36
C THR A 51 10.42 -7.65 -0.26
N PRO A 52 9.45 -8.19 -1.02
CA PRO A 52 8.06 -7.75 -0.97
C PRO A 52 7.42 -8.04 0.40
N SER A 53 7.76 -9.16 1.03
CA SER A 53 7.21 -9.56 2.34
C SER A 53 7.63 -8.64 3.49
N GLN A 54 8.70 -7.86 3.31
CA GLN A 54 9.15 -6.86 4.29
C GLN A 54 8.52 -5.48 4.06
N CYS A 55 7.69 -5.32 3.02
CA CYS A 55 7.08 -4.04 2.68
C CYS A 55 5.92 -3.72 3.61
N GLU A 56 6.25 -3.09 4.72
CA GLU A 56 5.30 -2.72 5.76
C GLU A 56 5.14 -1.19 5.85
N PHE A 57 3.94 -0.75 6.20
CA PHE A 57 3.57 0.66 6.41
C PHE A 57 3.13 0.83 7.86
N THR A 58 3.32 2.01 8.42
CA THR A 58 2.73 2.35 9.72
C THR A 58 1.21 2.51 9.59
N GLU A 59 0.49 2.53 10.71
CA GLU A 59 -0.97 2.75 10.76
C GLU A 59 -1.39 3.98 9.94
N GLU A 60 -0.68 5.10 10.11
CA GLU A 60 -0.93 6.32 9.35
C GLU A 60 -0.68 6.17 7.83
N GLY A 61 0.28 5.35 7.42
CA GLY A 61 0.56 5.05 6.01
C GLY A 61 -0.33 3.95 5.41
N SER A 62 -0.98 3.14 6.26
CA SER A 62 -1.82 2.00 5.86
C SER A 62 -3.19 2.43 5.32
N SER A 63 -3.70 3.58 5.79
CA SER A 63 -4.99 4.12 5.34
C SER A 63 -5.08 4.35 3.83
N ALA A 64 -3.98 4.72 3.18
CA ALA A 64 -3.90 4.87 1.73
C ALA A 64 -3.99 3.53 0.97
N HIS A 65 -3.51 2.44 1.57
CA HIS A 65 -3.51 1.12 0.94
C HIS A 65 -4.90 0.48 0.86
N MET A 66 -5.75 0.68 1.88
CA MET A 66 -7.12 0.14 1.86
C MET A 66 -7.94 0.73 0.70
N LEU A 67 -7.79 2.04 0.45
CA LEU A 67 -8.47 2.72 -0.66
C LEU A 67 -8.02 2.19 -2.04
N GLN A 68 -6.75 1.81 -2.19
CA GLN A 68 -6.24 1.24 -3.44
C GLN A 68 -6.83 -0.14 -3.71
N SER A 69 -6.96 -0.99 -2.69
CA SER A 69 -7.57 -2.32 -2.82
C SER A 69 -9.00 -2.25 -3.35
N ASP A 70 -9.80 -1.32 -2.82
CA ASP A 70 -11.20 -1.19 -3.23
C ASP A 70 -11.34 -0.63 -4.65
N LEU A 71 -10.47 0.32 -5.03
CA LEU A 71 -10.39 0.80 -6.41
C LEU A 71 -10.01 -0.32 -7.39
N ILE A 72 -9.01 -1.14 -7.07
CA ILE A 72 -8.59 -2.27 -7.92
C ILE A 72 -9.75 -3.26 -8.12
N LYS A 73 -10.48 -3.59 -7.04
CA LYS A 73 -11.64 -4.48 -7.13
C LYS A 73 -12.70 -3.92 -8.08
N SER A 74 -13.09 -2.66 -7.87
CA SER A 74 -14.08 -1.98 -8.71
C SER A 74 -13.68 -1.97 -10.19
N LEU A 75 -12.42 -1.60 -10.49
CA LEU A 75 -11.91 -1.61 -11.87
C LEU A 75 -11.90 -3.03 -12.48
N THR A 76 -11.58 -4.05 -11.68
CA THR A 76 -11.57 -5.44 -12.16
C THR A 76 -12.99 -5.92 -12.49
N GLU A 77 -13.96 -5.58 -11.65
CA GLU A 77 -15.38 -5.89 -11.89
C GLU A 77 -15.91 -5.16 -13.13
N GLU A 78 -15.55 -3.89 -13.33
CA GLU A 78 -15.93 -3.12 -14.51
C GLU A 78 -15.31 -3.71 -15.79
N CYS A 79 -14.02 -4.06 -15.78
CA CYS A 79 -13.38 -4.73 -16.91
C CYS A 79 -14.11 -6.04 -17.27
N ALA A 80 -14.40 -6.90 -16.29
CA ALA A 80 -15.09 -8.16 -16.53
C ALA A 80 -16.50 -7.95 -17.12
N TYR A 81 -17.22 -6.93 -16.64
CA TYR A 81 -18.53 -6.56 -17.18
C TYR A 81 -18.45 -6.08 -18.63
N LEU A 82 -17.49 -5.19 -18.93
CA LEU A 82 -17.31 -4.65 -20.27
C LEU A 82 -16.89 -5.75 -21.26
N GLU A 83 -15.99 -6.64 -20.86
CA GLU A 83 -15.59 -7.81 -21.66
C GLU A 83 -16.79 -8.71 -21.97
N SER A 84 -17.66 -9.00 -20.98
CA SER A 84 -18.87 -9.79 -21.20
C SER A 84 -19.83 -9.12 -22.19
N ARG A 85 -19.99 -7.79 -22.12
CA ARG A 85 -20.86 -7.04 -23.03
C ARG A 85 -20.32 -7.00 -24.45
N LEU A 86 -19.00 -6.85 -24.61
CA LEU A 86 -18.37 -6.90 -25.92
C LEU A 86 -18.58 -8.28 -26.56
N ALA A 87 -18.35 -9.36 -25.80
CA ALA A 87 -18.57 -10.72 -26.29
C ALA A 87 -20.03 -10.98 -26.71
N GLU A 88 -21.00 -10.47 -25.95
CA GLU A 88 -22.42 -10.55 -26.32
C GLU A 88 -22.70 -9.83 -27.64
N LEU A 89 -22.23 -8.59 -27.79
CA LEU A 89 -22.42 -7.81 -29.02
C LEU A 89 -21.74 -8.45 -30.23
N GLU A 90 -20.50 -8.92 -30.07
CA GLU A 90 -19.75 -9.64 -31.12
C GLU A 90 -20.51 -10.90 -31.57
N SER A 91 -21.11 -11.64 -30.63
CA SER A 91 -21.90 -12.83 -30.95
C SER A 91 -23.16 -12.50 -31.76
N LEU A 92 -23.79 -11.36 -31.49
CA LEU A 92 -24.96 -10.87 -32.23
C LEU A 92 -24.58 -10.41 -33.64
N GLU A 93 -23.43 -9.77 -33.81
CA GLU A 93 -22.88 -9.43 -35.14
C GLU A 93 -22.55 -10.68 -35.96
N GLN A 94 -21.93 -11.70 -35.34
CA GLN A 94 -21.60 -12.95 -36.01
C GLN A 94 -22.87 -13.72 -36.47
N ASN A 95 -23.96 -13.62 -35.71
CA ASN A 95 -25.24 -14.26 -36.03
C ASN A 95 -26.09 -13.47 -37.06
N SER A 96 -25.73 -12.23 -37.38
CA SER A 96 -26.46 -11.36 -38.31
C SER A 96 -25.82 -11.22 -39.69
N GLN A 97 -24.68 -11.86 -39.94
CA GLN A 97 -24.07 -12.02 -41.28
C GLN A 97 -24.57 -13.30 -41.96
N PRO A 98 -25.58 -13.26 -42.87
CA PRO A 98 -25.92 -14.41 -43.68
C PRO A 98 -24.74 -14.73 -44.60
N SER A 99 -24.24 -15.96 -44.50
CA SER A 99 -23.29 -16.58 -45.40
C SER A 99 -23.70 -16.38 -46.87
N GLU A 100 -23.09 -15.41 -47.56
CA GLU A 100 -23.13 -15.32 -49.02
C GLU A 100 -22.38 -16.53 -49.60
N LYS A 101 -23.15 -17.54 -50.01
CA LYS A 101 -22.69 -18.68 -50.81
C LYS A 101 -22.14 -18.15 -52.13
N LYS A 102 -20.82 -18.23 -52.31
CA LYS A 102 -20.18 -18.00 -53.61
C LYS A 102 -20.32 -19.28 -54.44
N GLY A 103 -21.14 -19.20 -55.48
CA GLY A 103 -21.30 -20.23 -56.52
C GLY A 103 -20.15 -20.27 -57.51
#